data_AF-A0A7S3XYW7-F1
#
_entry.id   AF-A0A7S3XYW7-F1
#
_cell.length_a   1.000
_cell.length_b   1.000
_cell.length_c   1.000
_cell.angle_alpha   90.00
_cell.angle_beta   90.00
_cell.angle_gamma   90.00
#
_symmetry.space_group_name_H-M   'P 1'
#
loop_
_entity.id
_entity.type
_entity.pdbx_description
1 polymer ?
#
loop_
_entity_poly.entity_id
_entity_poly.type
_entity_poly.pdbx_seq_one_letter_code
_entity_poly.pdbx_strand_id
1 'polypeptide(L)'
;NHEGERMRRFCAQHKLPGMLKVARNMCEREGCNTLASYNLEGQGKGKFCWKHKAKDMVDVVAKNRKKCEHAGCRTIPSFNFKGERLRRFCSQHKMPGMVVIFKNKPECEHAGCNV
;
A
#
# COMPACT_ATOMS: atom_id res chain seq x y z
N ASN A 1 -2.55 5.31 -16.44
CA ASN A 1 -2.33 5.93 -15.10
C ASN A 1 -2.71 7.40 -15.17
N HIS A 2 -3.99 7.69 -15.25
CA HIS A 2 -4.56 9.02 -15.47
C HIS A 2 -5.57 9.35 -14.38
N GLU A 3 -5.98 10.62 -14.32
CA GLU A 3 -6.97 11.09 -13.36
C GLU A 3 -8.29 10.33 -13.55
N GLY A 4 -8.93 9.92 -12.44
CA GLY A 4 -10.17 9.14 -12.47
C GLY A 4 -10.02 7.63 -12.71
N GLU A 5 -8.86 7.14 -13.15
CA GLU A 5 -8.63 5.69 -13.30
C GLU A 5 -8.52 5.00 -11.92
N ARG A 6 -9.17 3.84 -11.76
CA ARG A 6 -9.15 3.04 -10.50
C ARG A 6 -8.11 1.91 -10.51
N MET A 7 -7.56 1.58 -11.68
CA MET A 7 -6.53 0.57 -11.89
C MET A 7 -5.29 1.21 -12.50
N ARG A 8 -4.10 0.83 -12.02
CA ARG A 8 -2.85 1.23 -12.68
C ARG A 8 -2.64 0.34 -13.92
N ARG A 9 -2.22 0.95 -15.02
CA ARG A 9 -1.88 0.31 -16.31
C ARG A 9 -0.36 0.05 -16.42
N PHE A 10 0.44 0.93 -15.83
CA PHE A 10 1.90 0.86 -15.84
C PHE A 10 2.48 0.84 -14.43
N CYS A 11 3.60 0.12 -14.28
CA CYS A 11 4.36 0.05 -13.04
C CYS A 11 5.19 1.33 -12.81
N ALA A 12 5.86 1.41 -11.66
CA ALA A 12 6.69 2.57 -11.33
C ALA A 12 7.89 2.74 -12.29
N GLN A 13 8.42 1.64 -12.84
CA GLN A 13 9.51 1.65 -13.83
C GLN A 13 9.05 2.07 -15.22
N HIS A 14 7.82 1.77 -15.61
CA HIS A 14 7.25 2.12 -16.92
C HIS A 14 6.31 3.33 -16.85
N LYS A 15 6.54 4.21 -15.86
CA LYS A 15 5.78 5.43 -15.69
C LYS A 15 6.19 6.46 -16.75
N LEU A 16 5.28 6.86 -17.63
CA LEU A 16 5.50 7.98 -18.56
C LEU A 16 5.34 9.34 -17.84
N PRO A 17 5.97 10.41 -18.36
CA PRO A 17 5.70 11.78 -17.91
C PRO A 17 4.18 12.06 -17.93
N GLY A 18 3.66 12.71 -16.89
CA GLY A 18 2.24 12.99 -16.73
C GLY A 18 1.39 11.85 -16.13
N MET A 19 1.94 10.64 -15.93
CA MET A 19 1.19 9.56 -15.28
C MET A 19 1.01 9.79 -13.77
N LEU A 20 -0.22 9.58 -13.28
CA LEU A 20 -0.60 9.73 -11.87
C LEU A 20 -0.50 8.42 -11.08
N LYS A 21 -0.36 8.53 -9.76
CA LYS A 21 -0.43 7.37 -8.87
C LYS A 21 -1.88 6.95 -8.71
N VAL A 22 -2.29 5.91 -9.43
CA VAL A 22 -3.61 5.30 -9.27
C VAL A 22 -3.62 4.41 -8.04
N ALA A 23 -4.39 4.78 -7.02
CA ALA A 23 -4.61 3.96 -5.84
C ALA A 23 -6.06 4.06 -5.36
N ARG A 24 -6.56 2.98 -4.76
CA ARG A 24 -7.96 2.87 -4.31
C ARG A 24 -8.36 3.84 -3.19
N ASN A 25 -7.39 4.48 -2.51
CA ASN A 25 -7.65 5.33 -1.34
C ASN A 25 -6.81 6.62 -1.41
N MET A 26 -7.29 7.58 -2.19
CA MET A 26 -6.68 8.90 -2.35
C MET A 26 -7.26 9.90 -1.35
N CYS A 27 -6.51 10.96 -1.05
CA CYS A 27 -6.97 12.05 -0.20
C CYS A 27 -8.23 12.70 -0.77
N GLU A 28 -9.24 12.93 0.06
CA GLU A 28 -10.50 13.59 -0.32
C GLU A 28 -10.35 15.10 -0.59
N ARG A 29 -9.17 15.69 -0.37
CA ARG A 29 -8.93 17.10 -0.71
C ARG A 29 -8.72 17.23 -2.22
N GLU A 30 -9.46 18.14 -2.83
CA GLU A 30 -9.37 18.43 -4.26
C GLU A 30 -7.93 18.71 -4.71
N GLY A 31 -7.55 18.13 -5.85
CA GLY A 31 -6.20 18.20 -6.40
C GLY A 31 -5.12 17.41 -5.65
N CYS A 32 -5.45 16.72 -4.54
CA CYS A 32 -4.45 15.99 -3.76
C CYS A 32 -4.24 14.55 -4.25
N ASN A 33 -3.11 14.33 -4.94
CA ASN A 33 -2.68 13.01 -5.40
C ASN A 33 -1.87 12.20 -4.35
N THR A 34 -2.16 12.39 -3.07
CA THR A 34 -1.50 11.67 -1.96
C THR A 34 -2.43 10.60 -1.39
N LEU A 35 -1.88 9.47 -0.94
CA LEU A 35 -2.65 8.41 -0.31
C LEU A 35 -3.33 8.89 0.98
N ALA A 36 -4.60 8.54 1.13
CA ALA A 36 -5.34 8.78 2.36
C ALA A 36 -5.02 7.69 3.39
N SER A 37 -4.61 8.13 4.59
CA SER A 37 -4.36 7.27 5.74
C SER A 37 -4.95 7.79 7.05
N TYR A 38 -5.33 9.07 7.10
CA TYR A 38 -5.85 9.75 8.28
C TYR A 38 -7.38 9.84 8.25
N ASN A 39 -7.99 9.62 9.40
CA ASN A 39 -9.42 9.82 9.64
C ASN A 39 -9.67 9.94 11.17
N LEU A 40 -10.92 10.13 11.57
CA LEU A 40 -11.34 10.05 12.98
C LEU A 40 -11.10 8.66 13.54
N GLU A 41 -10.87 8.59 14.85
CA GLU A 41 -10.74 7.31 15.55
C GLU A 41 -11.98 6.42 15.37
N GLY A 42 -11.79 5.10 15.30
CA GLY A 42 -12.85 4.13 15.01
C GLY A 42 -13.19 3.98 13.53
N GLN A 43 -12.75 4.89 12.65
CA GLN A 43 -12.99 4.76 11.22
C GLN A 43 -12.02 3.77 10.57
N GLY A 44 -12.52 2.83 9.77
CA GLY A 44 -11.69 1.77 9.16
C GLY A 44 -10.88 2.19 7.93
N LYS A 45 -11.26 3.29 7.27
CA LYS A 45 -10.66 3.79 6.02
C LYS A 45 -10.14 5.21 6.21
N GLY A 46 -8.93 5.49 5.70
CA GLY A 46 -8.38 6.84 5.67
C GLY A 46 -9.10 7.70 4.65
N LYS A 47 -9.39 8.97 4.99
CA LYS A 47 -9.99 9.97 4.09
C LYS A 47 -9.01 11.05 3.66
N PHE A 48 -8.09 11.41 4.55
CA PHE A 48 -7.12 12.47 4.32
C PHE A 48 -5.68 11.97 4.36
N CYS A 49 -4.78 12.68 3.69
CA CYS A 49 -3.35 12.43 3.80
C CYS A 49 -2.77 13.18 5.02
N TRP A 50 -1.50 12.92 5.33
CA TRP A 50 -0.81 13.54 6.47
C TRP A 50 -0.77 15.08 6.41
N LYS A 51 -0.81 15.67 5.20
CA LYS A 51 -0.84 17.14 5.01
C LYS A 51 -2.22 17.75 5.21
N HIS A 52 -3.27 16.97 5.03
CA HIS A 52 -4.67 17.45 4.99
C HIS A 52 -5.51 16.85 6.12
N LYS A 53 -4.86 16.27 7.13
CA LYS A 53 -5.52 15.77 8.33
C LYS A 53 -5.91 16.95 9.22
N ALA A 54 -7.05 16.86 9.89
CA ALA A 54 -7.39 17.73 11.00
C ALA A 54 -6.64 17.30 12.28
N LYS A 55 -6.62 18.17 13.31
CA LYS A 55 -5.84 17.96 14.55
C LYS A 55 -6.27 16.70 15.31
N ASP A 56 -7.55 16.37 15.25
CA ASP A 56 -8.23 15.22 15.85
C ASP A 56 -8.13 13.93 15.02
N MET A 57 -7.57 13.98 13.81
CA MET A 57 -7.45 12.81 12.95
C MET A 57 -6.20 11.98 13.25
N VAL A 58 -6.38 10.67 13.27
CA VAL A 58 -5.35 9.64 13.52
C VAL A 58 -5.08 8.82 12.25
N ASP A 59 -3.90 8.21 12.16
CA ASP A 59 -3.58 7.27 11.07
C ASP A 59 -4.31 5.94 11.30
N VAL A 60 -5.53 5.84 10.76
CA VAL A 60 -6.39 4.67 10.89
C VAL A 60 -5.91 3.50 10.03
N VAL A 61 -5.20 3.78 8.94
CA VAL A 61 -4.69 2.74 8.06
C VAL A 61 -3.50 2.04 8.73
N ALA A 62 -2.61 2.78 9.41
CA ALA A 62 -1.52 2.21 10.18
C ALA A 62 -2.01 1.38 11.37
N LYS A 63 -3.05 1.84 12.09
CA LYS A 63 -3.67 1.09 13.20
C LYS A 63 -4.18 -0.29 12.75
N ASN A 64 -4.79 -0.36 11.56
CA ASN A 64 -5.37 -1.59 11.02
C ASN A 64 -4.37 -2.46 10.24
N ARG A 65 -3.09 -2.07 10.14
CA ARG A 65 -2.09 -2.89 9.45
C ARG A 65 -1.66 -4.06 10.33
N LYS A 66 -1.70 -5.27 9.75
CA LYS A 66 -0.99 -6.43 10.30
C LYS A 66 0.48 -6.07 10.52
N LYS A 67 1.01 -6.46 11.67
CA LYS A 67 2.42 -6.30 12.03
C LYS A 67 3.15 -7.62 11.79
N CYS A 68 4.47 -7.53 11.72
CA CYS A 68 5.32 -8.71 11.73
C CYS A 68 5.00 -9.56 12.96
N GLU A 69 4.92 -10.88 12.78
CA GLU A 69 4.62 -11.82 13.87
C GLU A 69 5.77 -12.02 14.85
N HIS A 70 6.98 -11.57 14.49
CA HIS A 70 8.09 -11.52 15.44
C HIS A 70 7.75 -10.60 16.62
N ALA A 71 7.95 -11.08 17.84
CA ALA A 71 7.60 -10.38 19.07
C ALA A 71 8.23 -8.98 19.13
N GLY A 72 7.42 -7.98 19.52
CA GLY A 72 7.85 -6.58 19.60
C GLY A 72 8.07 -5.87 18.25
N CYS A 73 8.00 -6.58 17.12
CA CYS A 73 8.26 -5.99 15.81
C CYS A 73 7.04 -5.23 15.28
N ARG A 74 7.22 -3.94 14.93
CA ARG A 74 6.15 -3.07 14.40
C ARG A 74 6.19 -2.87 12.88
N THR A 75 7.16 -3.46 12.18
CA THR A 75 7.25 -3.36 10.72
C THR A 75 6.16 -4.15 10.01
N ILE A 76 5.78 -3.69 8.82
CA ILE A 76 4.77 -4.33 7.98
C ILE A 76 5.34 -5.65 7.42
N PRO A 77 4.64 -6.78 7.55
CA PRO A 77 5.11 -8.03 7.01
C PRO A 77 4.93 -8.07 5.48
N SER A 78 5.89 -8.69 4.81
CA SER A 78 5.91 -8.94 3.37
C SER A 78 6.32 -10.36 3.00
N PHE A 79 6.83 -11.16 3.94
CA PHE A 79 7.36 -12.49 3.71
C PHE A 79 6.47 -13.58 4.33
N ASN A 80 6.43 -14.73 3.67
CA ASN A 80 5.94 -16.01 4.18
C ASN A 80 6.49 -17.16 3.31
N PHE A 81 6.11 -18.40 3.58
CA PHE A 81 6.48 -19.54 2.75
C PHE A 81 5.74 -19.57 1.41
N LYS A 82 6.35 -20.20 0.41
CA LYS A 82 5.77 -20.34 -0.93
C LYS A 82 4.42 -21.07 -0.83
N GLY A 83 3.40 -20.57 -1.52
CA GLY A 83 2.03 -21.11 -1.48
C GLY A 83 1.12 -20.42 -0.44
N GLU A 84 1.70 -19.76 0.54
CA GLU A 84 0.95 -19.00 1.54
C GLU A 84 0.42 -17.68 0.97
N ARG A 85 -0.81 -17.31 1.36
CA ARG A 85 -1.45 -16.06 0.90
C ARG A 85 -1.27 -14.90 1.88
N LEU A 86 -0.95 -15.19 3.14
CA LEU A 86 -0.80 -14.19 4.19
C LEU A 86 0.66 -13.77 4.34
N ARG A 87 0.89 -12.48 4.58
CA ARG A 87 2.19 -11.93 4.95
C ARG A 87 2.33 -12.02 6.46
N ARG A 88 3.40 -12.67 6.95
CA ARG A 88 3.60 -12.93 8.39
C ARG A 88 4.86 -12.26 8.94
N PHE A 89 5.93 -12.21 8.15
CA PHE A 89 7.23 -11.69 8.60
C PHE A 89 7.71 -10.51 7.77
N CYS A 90 8.51 -9.62 8.37
CA CYS A 90 9.20 -8.55 7.65
C CYS A 90 10.54 -9.05 7.07
N SER A 91 11.24 -8.20 6.32
CA SER A 91 12.53 -8.55 5.71
C SER A 91 13.62 -8.90 6.73
N GLN A 92 13.59 -8.30 7.93
CA GLN A 92 14.55 -8.57 9.00
C GLN A 92 14.28 -9.90 9.72
N HIS A 93 13.01 -10.35 9.74
CA HIS A 93 12.59 -11.56 10.44
C HIS A 93 12.13 -12.67 9.48
N LYS A 94 12.58 -12.63 8.22
CA LYS A 94 12.31 -13.72 7.27
C LYS A 94 13.17 -14.93 7.63
N MET A 95 12.61 -16.13 7.50
CA MET A 95 13.35 -17.39 7.63
C MET A 95 13.89 -17.86 6.27
N PRO A 96 14.92 -18.71 6.23
CA PRO A 96 15.35 -19.39 5.01
C PRO A 96 14.16 -20.06 4.31
N GLY A 97 14.09 -19.93 2.98
CA GLY A 97 12.98 -20.46 2.18
C GLY A 97 11.72 -19.58 2.12
N MET A 98 11.66 -18.47 2.86
CA MET A 98 10.55 -17.52 2.72
C MET A 98 10.69 -16.65 1.47
N VAL A 99 9.55 -16.38 0.84
CA VAL A 99 9.40 -15.54 -0.34
C VAL A 99 8.53 -14.33 -0.03
N VAL A 100 8.63 -13.28 -0.86
CA VAL A 100 7.73 -12.13 -0.77
C VAL A 100 6.34 -12.54 -1.24
N ILE A 101 5.31 -12.24 -0.44
CA ILE A 101 3.91 -12.50 -0.79
C ILE A 101 3.27 -11.22 -1.32
N PHE A 102 2.96 -11.21 -2.61
CA PHE A 102 2.27 -10.10 -3.27
C PHE A 102 0.76 -10.24 -3.11
N LYS A 103 0.08 -9.24 -2.54
CA LYS A 103 -1.39 -9.25 -2.38
C LYS A 103 -2.14 -9.17 -3.70
N ASN A 104 -1.62 -8.35 -4.60
CA ASN A 104 -2.06 -8.17 -5.97
C ASN A 104 -0.78 -8.11 -6.80
N LYS A 105 -0.73 -8.81 -7.92
CA LYS A 105 0.23 -8.55 -9.01
C LYS A 105 -0.53 -7.76 -10.07
N PRO A 106 -0.51 -6.43 -10.03
CA PRO A 106 -1.10 -5.66 -11.11
C PRO A 106 -0.15 -5.78 -12.29
N GLU A 107 -0.59 -6.50 -13.32
CA GLU A 107 0.13 -6.66 -14.57
C GLU A 107 0.40 -5.29 -15.17
N CYS A 108 1.65 -5.08 -15.60
CA CYS A 108 2.03 -3.88 -16.32
C CYS A 108 1.78 -4.16 -17.80
N GLU A 109 1.13 -3.24 -18.51
CA GLU A 109 0.89 -3.37 -19.96
C GLU A 109 2.17 -3.32 -20.82
N HIS A 110 3.33 -3.06 -20.22
CA HIS A 110 4.60 -3.08 -20.93
C HIS A 110 5.01 -4.52 -21.21
N ALA A 111 5.26 -4.84 -22.49
CA ALA A 111 5.61 -6.17 -22.94
C ALA A 111 6.77 -6.77 -22.12
N GLY A 112 6.58 -7.99 -21.60
CA GLY A 112 7.59 -8.70 -20.80
C GLY A 112 7.75 -8.24 -19.34
N CYS A 113 6.96 -7.28 -18.87
CA CYS A 113 7.07 -6.77 -17.51
C CYS A 113 6.38 -7.69 -16.47
N ASN A 114 7.14 -8.17 -15.47
CA ASN A 114 6.69 -9.17 -14.48
C ASN A 114 6.60 -8.65 -13.03
N VAL A 115 6.45 -7.33 -12.87
CA VAL A 115 6.49 -6.60 -11.58
C VAL A 115 5.20 -6.60 -10.76
#